data_AF-A0A2D7BXW4-F1
#
_entry.id   AF-A0A2D7BXW4-F1
#
_cell.length_a   1.000
_cell.length_b   1.000
_cell.length_c   1.000
_cell.angle_alpha   90.00
_cell.angle_beta   90.00
_cell.angle_gamma   90.00
#
_symmetry.space_group_name_H-M   'P 1'
#
loop_
_entity.id
_entity.type
_entity.pdbx_description
1 polymer ?
#
loop_
_entity_poly.entity_id
_entity_poly.type
_entity_poly.pdbx_seq_one_letter_code
_entity_poly.pdbx_strand_id
1 'polypeptide(L)'
;MPSLLMLTVSASVMTAVADWAGWHYVWRHENTSPEQEPNKHSPVSIFMSYYLPFMPTLAVILGPAQLGVYNQGFATVATMVLFGVLAVVTGGVAASAWSVGQREIHEEEARKLIDKEDGLPEYAMQHLKWTTTMLAICSAFWIFLLIR
;
A
#
# COMPACT_ATOMS: atom_id res chain seq x y z
N MET A 1 23.68 4.54 -10.74
CA MET A 1 23.26 3.14 -10.99
C MET A 1 21.89 3.16 -11.67
N PRO A 2 21.83 3.11 -13.00
CA PRO A 2 20.56 3.21 -13.75
C PRO A 2 19.56 2.11 -13.39
N SER A 3 20.06 0.91 -13.08
CA SER A 3 19.25 -0.24 -12.66
C SER A 3 18.54 -0.02 -11.33
N LEU A 4 19.20 0.56 -10.33
CA LEU A 4 18.59 0.82 -9.02
C LEU A 4 17.45 1.83 -9.13
N LEU A 5 17.69 2.95 -9.82
CA LEU A 5 16.66 3.97 -10.06
C LEU A 5 15.44 3.37 -10.76
N MET A 6 15.65 2.58 -11.81
CA MET A 6 14.56 1.93 -12.55
C MET A 6 13.75 0.97 -11.67
N LEU A 7 14.42 0.17 -10.83
CA LEU A 7 13.75 -0.72 -9.89
C LEU A 7 12.98 0.05 -8.81
N THR A 8 13.55 1.13 -8.27
CA THR A 8 12.88 1.99 -7.28
C THR A 8 11.65 2.68 -7.86
N VAL A 9 11.74 3.21 -9.08
CA VAL A 9 10.58 3.78 -9.80
C VAL A 9 9.51 2.71 -9.99
N SER A 10 9.91 1.51 -10.43
CA SER A 10 8.98 0.40 -10.64
C SER A 10 8.27 0.00 -9.35
N ALA A 11 9.01 -0.11 -8.23
CA ALA A 11 8.45 -0.40 -6.92
C ALA A 11 7.47 0.69 -6.45
N SER A 12 7.81 1.95 -6.70
CA SER A 12 6.96 3.11 -6.36
C SER A 12 5.63 3.04 -7.12
N VAL A 13 5.68 2.81 -8.44
CA VAL A 13 4.49 2.70 -9.30
C VAL A 13 3.65 1.50 -8.92
N MET A 14 4.26 0.33 -8.71
CA MET A 14 3.54 -0.87 -8.28
C MET A 14 2.81 -0.65 -6.95
N THR A 15 3.46 0.00 -5.99
CA THR A 15 2.87 0.31 -4.69
C THR A 15 1.67 1.24 -4.84
N ALA A 16 1.80 2.32 -5.61
CA ALA A 16 0.71 3.26 -5.85
C ALA A 16 -0.48 2.61 -6.56
N VAL A 17 -0.24 1.73 -7.54
CA VAL A 17 -1.30 0.99 -8.25
C VAL A 17 -1.99 -0.01 -7.33
N ALA A 18 -1.22 -0.76 -6.53
CA ALA A 18 -1.76 -1.74 -5.58
C ALA A 18 -2.62 -1.05 -4.52
N ASP A 19 -2.17 0.10 -4.01
CA ASP A 19 -2.90 0.87 -3.01
C ASP A 19 -4.15 1.54 -3.59
N TRP A 20 -4.04 2.13 -4.79
CA TRP A 20 -5.20 2.63 -5.53
C TRP A 20 -6.25 1.53 -5.75
N ALA A 21 -5.83 0.34 -6.16
CA ALA A 21 -6.73 -0.78 -6.37
C ALA A 21 -7.39 -1.24 -5.07
N GLY A 22 -6.63 -1.35 -3.98
CA GLY A 22 -7.16 -1.66 -2.65
C GLY A 22 -8.22 -0.65 -2.23
N TRP A 23 -7.93 0.64 -2.34
CA TRP A 23 -8.90 1.68 -2.03
C TRP A 23 -10.13 1.63 -2.94
N HIS A 24 -9.91 1.59 -4.26
CA HIS A 24 -10.96 1.75 -5.25
C HIS A 24 -11.94 0.57 -5.29
N TYR A 25 -11.45 -0.65 -5.09
CA TYR A 25 -12.29 -1.85 -5.20
C TYR A 25 -12.76 -2.38 -3.84
N VAL A 26 -12.10 -2.02 -2.74
CA VAL A 26 -12.37 -2.59 -1.42
C VAL A 26 -12.80 -1.51 -0.43
N TRP A 27 -11.86 -0.66 0.00
CA TRP A 27 -12.04 0.16 1.20
C TRP A 27 -13.02 1.32 1.03
N ARG A 28 -13.22 1.81 -0.20
CA ARG A 28 -14.25 2.83 -0.45
C ARG A 28 -15.68 2.32 -0.23
N HIS A 29 -15.87 1.00 -0.17
CA HIS A 29 -17.16 0.32 -0.01
C HIS A 29 -17.36 -0.26 1.39
N GLU A 30 -16.45 0.05 2.32
CA GLU A 30 -16.56 -0.40 3.70
C GLU A 30 -17.68 0.35 4.43
N ASN A 31 -18.59 -0.39 5.07
CA ASN A 31 -19.72 0.14 5.85
C ASN A 31 -20.64 1.09 5.04
N THR A 32 -20.69 0.93 3.72
CA THR A 32 -21.61 1.69 2.87
C THR A 32 -22.85 0.86 2.58
N SER A 33 -24.03 1.39 2.91
CA SER A 33 -25.31 0.83 2.46
C SER A 33 -25.53 1.10 0.96
N PRO A 34 -26.41 0.35 0.27
CA PRO A 34 -26.63 0.49 -1.18
C PRO A 34 -27.06 1.90 -1.62
N GLU A 35 -27.62 2.68 -0.70
CA GLU A 35 -28.13 4.04 -0.91
C GLU A 35 -27.10 5.14 -0.56
N GLN A 36 -25.95 4.76 0.01
CA GLN A 36 -24.95 5.67 0.54
C GLN A 36 -23.78 5.82 -0.44
N GLU A 37 -23.32 7.07 -0.64
CA GLU A 37 -22.15 7.31 -1.50
C GLU A 37 -20.90 6.60 -0.94
N PRO A 38 -20.02 6.08 -1.82
CA PRO A 38 -18.77 5.48 -1.40
C PRO A 38 -17.90 6.44 -0.58
N ASN A 39 -17.13 5.89 0.36
CA ASN A 39 -16.23 6.67 1.20
C ASN A 39 -15.22 7.46 0.34
N LYS A 40 -14.94 8.70 0.76
CA LYS A 40 -13.96 9.58 0.12
C LYS A 40 -12.58 9.33 0.71
N HIS A 41 -11.56 9.45 -0.14
CA HIS A 41 -10.17 9.32 0.29
C HIS A 41 -9.84 10.47 1.27
N SER A 42 -9.31 10.13 2.44
CA SER A 42 -8.76 11.13 3.36
C SER A 42 -7.45 11.71 2.79
N PRO A 43 -7.15 13.02 2.98
CA PRO A 43 -5.89 13.62 2.56
C PRO A 43 -4.64 12.87 3.08
N VAL A 44 -4.70 12.33 4.30
CA VAL A 44 -3.62 11.55 4.89
C VAL A 44 -3.42 10.24 4.14
N SER A 45 -4.52 9.60 3.75
CA SER A 45 -4.48 8.37 2.95
C SER A 45 -3.89 8.66 1.58
N ILE A 46 -4.34 9.71 0.88
CA ILE A 46 -3.76 10.11 -0.42
C ILE A 46 -2.23 10.33 -0.31
N PHE A 47 -1.77 11.00 0.74
CA PHE A 47 -0.34 11.20 0.95
C PHE A 47 0.43 9.88 1.10
N MET A 48 -0.07 8.97 1.95
CA MET A 48 0.57 7.68 2.18
C MET A 48 0.55 6.78 0.93
N SER A 49 -0.51 6.86 0.13
CA SER A 49 -0.74 6.04 -1.05
C SER A 49 0.04 6.50 -2.29
N TYR A 50 0.18 7.81 -2.50
CA TYR A 50 0.65 8.36 -3.77
C TYR A 50 1.91 9.23 -3.66
N TYR A 51 2.22 9.76 -2.47
CA TYR A 51 3.41 10.59 -2.29
C TYR A 51 4.55 9.82 -1.65
N LEU A 52 4.28 9.15 -0.52
CA LEU A 52 5.28 8.43 0.24
C LEU A 52 6.02 7.33 -0.58
N PRO A 53 5.37 6.55 -1.46
CA PRO A 53 6.05 5.55 -2.28
C PRO A 53 7.07 6.12 -3.27
N PHE A 54 6.94 7.39 -3.66
CA PHE A 54 7.86 8.04 -4.59
C PHE A 54 9.01 8.79 -3.91
N MET A 55 8.99 8.94 -2.58
CA MET A 55 10.09 9.56 -1.83
C MET A 55 11.46 8.91 -2.07
N PRO A 56 11.60 7.58 -2.13
CA PRO A 56 12.88 6.97 -2.47
C PRO A 56 13.34 7.31 -3.90
N THR A 57 12.40 7.37 -4.85
CA THR A 57 12.70 7.78 -6.24
C THR A 57 13.23 9.21 -6.28
N LEU A 58 12.58 10.12 -5.55
CA LEU A 58 13.03 11.52 -5.44
C LEU A 58 14.40 11.61 -4.78
N ALA A 59 14.68 10.83 -3.72
CA ALA A 59 15.99 10.81 -3.06
C ALA A 59 17.12 10.34 -3.99
N VAL A 60 16.84 9.37 -4.87
CA VAL A 60 17.83 8.88 -5.85
C VAL A 60 18.05 9.89 -6.98
N ILE A 61 16.99 10.55 -7.48
CA ILE A 61 17.10 11.54 -8.57
C ILE A 61 17.75 12.84 -8.07
N LEU A 62 17.30 13.35 -6.93
CA LEU A 62 17.76 14.60 -6.33
C LEU A 62 19.01 14.42 -5.48
N GLY A 63 19.76 13.36 -5.72
CA GLY A 63 20.95 12.98 -4.97
C GLY A 63 22.04 14.06 -4.92
N PRO A 64 23.13 13.81 -4.18
CA PRO A 64 24.25 14.73 -3.99
C PRO A 64 24.83 15.28 -5.29
N ALA A 65 24.81 14.47 -6.35
CA ALA A 65 25.31 14.84 -7.67
C ALA A 65 24.50 15.94 -8.37
N GLN A 66 23.23 16.13 -7.98
CA GLN A 66 22.34 17.14 -8.55
C GLN A 66 22.16 18.35 -7.62
N LEU A 67 21.92 18.11 -6.32
CA LEU A 67 21.59 19.19 -5.39
C LEU A 67 22.78 19.68 -4.54
N GLY A 68 23.82 18.86 -4.33
CA GLY A 68 24.99 19.23 -3.52
C GLY A 68 24.73 19.54 -2.03
N VAL A 69 23.48 19.48 -1.56
CA VAL A 69 23.09 19.86 -0.18
C VAL A 69 23.44 18.82 0.87
N TYR A 70 23.66 17.57 0.46
CA TYR A 70 23.95 16.45 1.35
C TYR A 70 24.92 15.47 0.68
N ASN A 71 25.63 14.67 1.48
CA ASN A 71 26.66 13.76 0.98
C ASN A 71 26.08 12.40 0.52
N GLN A 72 26.89 11.63 -0.22
CA GLN A 72 26.52 10.31 -0.75
C GLN A 72 26.14 9.30 0.35
N GLY A 73 26.80 9.35 1.50
CA GLY A 73 26.50 8.46 2.62
C GLY A 73 25.09 8.69 3.17
N PHE A 74 24.72 9.96 3.38
CA PHE A 74 23.40 10.35 3.83
C PHE A 74 22.32 9.93 2.84
N ALA A 75 22.55 10.16 1.53
CA ALA A 75 21.62 9.76 0.47
C ALA A 75 21.32 8.25 0.51
N THR A 76 22.36 7.43 0.67
CA THR A 76 22.25 5.97 0.76
C THR A 76 21.47 5.54 2.00
N VAL A 77 21.84 6.05 3.18
CA VAL A 77 21.18 5.69 4.44
C VAL A 77 19.72 6.12 4.44
N ALA A 78 19.41 7.34 4.00
CA ALA A 78 18.05 7.84 3.90
C ALA A 78 17.19 6.96 2.96
N THR A 79 17.76 6.56 1.81
CA THR A 79 17.08 5.67 0.87
C THR A 79 16.80 4.29 1.47
N MET A 80 17.77 3.71 2.18
CA MET A 80 17.59 2.43 2.89
C MET A 80 16.48 2.51 3.95
N VAL A 81 16.45 3.60 4.74
CA VAL A 81 15.37 3.83 5.71
C VAL A 81 14.01 3.90 5.00
N LEU A 82 13.92 4.62 3.88
CA LEU A 82 12.67 4.71 3.12
C LEU A 82 12.23 3.36 2.54
N PHE A 83 13.15 2.54 2.05
CA PHE A 83 12.85 1.17 1.60
C PHE A 83 12.32 0.31 2.76
N GLY A 84 12.94 0.39 3.94
CA GLY A 84 12.49 -0.32 5.14
C GLY A 84 11.10 0.13 5.59
N VAL A 85 10.84 1.43 5.63
CA VAL A 85 9.51 1.97 5.96
C VAL A 85 8.46 1.46 4.97
N LEU A 86 8.74 1.50 3.67
CA LEU A 86 7.81 1.04 2.65
C LEU A 86 7.54 -0.46 2.73
N ALA A 87 8.56 -1.28 3.02
CA ALA A 87 8.40 -2.71 3.25
C ALA A 87 7.45 -2.99 4.43
N VAL A 88 7.64 -2.28 5.54
CA VAL A 88 6.81 -2.44 6.75
C VAL A 88 5.39 -1.94 6.51
N VAL A 89 5.21 -0.78 5.88
CA VAL A 89 3.88 -0.21 5.62
C VAL A 89 3.08 -1.10 4.68
N THR A 90 3.64 -1.47 3.53
CA THR A 90 2.94 -2.32 2.55
C THR A 90 2.65 -3.71 3.12
N GLY A 91 3.58 -4.29 3.89
CA GLY A 91 3.37 -5.56 4.58
C GLY A 91 2.32 -5.48 5.69
N GLY A 92 2.32 -4.38 6.46
CA GLY A 92 1.34 -4.12 7.51
C GLY A 92 -0.08 -3.94 6.97
N VAL A 93 -0.24 -3.18 5.89
CA VAL A 93 -1.54 -3.03 5.20
C VAL A 93 -2.00 -4.37 4.64
N ALA A 94 -1.12 -5.16 4.01
CA ALA A 94 -1.47 -6.51 3.53
C ALA A 94 -1.90 -7.44 4.67
N ALA A 95 -1.19 -7.44 5.80
CA ALA A 95 -1.55 -8.25 6.96
C ALA A 95 -2.90 -7.83 7.57
N SER A 96 -3.15 -6.52 7.64
CA SER A 96 -4.43 -5.97 8.10
C SER A 96 -5.59 -6.39 7.18
N ALA A 97 -5.41 -6.25 5.87
CA ALA A 97 -6.38 -6.67 4.85
C ALA A 97 -6.67 -8.18 4.92
N TRP A 98 -5.64 -8.99 5.10
CA TRP A 98 -5.78 -10.43 5.31
C TRP A 98 -6.58 -10.76 6.57
N SER A 99 -6.29 -10.08 7.68
CA SER A 99 -7.03 -10.26 8.94
C SER A 99 -8.51 -9.93 8.79
N VAL A 100 -8.85 -8.87 8.05
CA VAL A 100 -10.24 -8.52 7.75
C VAL A 100 -10.89 -9.63 6.92
N GLY A 101 -10.23 -10.11 5.86
CA GLY A 101 -10.77 -11.20 5.04
C GLY A 101 -11.03 -12.49 5.83
N GLN A 102 -10.15 -12.85 6.77
CA GLN A 102 -10.37 -14.01 7.65
C GLN A 102 -11.56 -13.77 8.60
N ARG A 103 -11.66 -12.58 9.19
CA ARG A 103 -12.78 -12.24 10.09
C ARG A 103 -14.12 -12.36 9.37
N GLU A 104 -14.21 -11.86 8.14
CA GLU A 104 -15.45 -11.90 7.35
C GLU A 104 -15.89 -13.33 7.03
N ILE A 105 -14.95 -14.23 6.70
CA ILE A 105 -15.24 -15.66 6.47
C ILE A 105 -15.73 -16.34 7.76
N HIS A 106 -15.12 -16.02 8.92
CA HIS A 106 -15.48 -16.64 10.19
C HIS A 106 -16.79 -16.09 10.79
N GLU A 107 -17.13 -14.83 10.52
CA GLU A 107 -18.32 -14.17 11.06
C GLU A 107 -19.53 -14.23 10.12
N GLU A 108 -19.39 -14.73 8.89
CA GLU A 108 -20.47 -14.77 7.90
C GLU A 108 -21.72 -15.50 8.43
N GLU A 109 -21.53 -16.67 9.06
CA GLU A 109 -22.61 -17.46 9.66
C GLU A 109 -23.22 -16.77 10.88
N ALA A 110 -22.41 -16.05 11.67
CA ALA A 110 -22.88 -15.30 12.83
C ALA A 110 -23.68 -14.04 12.45
N ARG A 111 -23.32 -13.36 11.36
CA ARG A 111 -24.03 -12.16 10.88
C ARG A 111 -25.39 -12.51 10.28
N LYS A 112 -25.50 -13.65 9.57
CA LYS A 112 -26.78 -14.19 9.10
C LYS A 112 -27.77 -14.46 10.25
N LEU A 113 -27.28 -14.68 11.47
CA LEU A 113 -28.11 -14.89 12.66
C LEU A 113 -28.51 -13.60 13.39
N ILE A 114 -27.81 -12.48 13.16
CA ILE A 114 -27.99 -11.21 13.90
C ILE A 114 -28.55 -10.09 12.99
N ASP A 115 -28.80 -10.37 11.71
CA ASP A 115 -29.36 -9.41 10.72
C ASP A 115 -28.53 -8.11 10.64
N LYS A 116 -27.21 -8.25 10.77
CA LYS A 116 -26.26 -7.12 10.84
C LYS A 116 -25.51 -7.00 9.52
N GLU A 117 -25.76 -5.89 8.82
CA GLU A 117 -25.25 -5.58 7.48
C GLU A 117 -23.89 -4.86 7.47
N ASP A 118 -23.27 -4.66 8.64
CA ASP A 118 -21.95 -4.01 8.77
C ASP A 118 -20.85 -4.95 8.25
N GLY A 119 -20.61 -4.94 6.94
CA GLY A 119 -19.59 -5.74 6.27
C GLY A 119 -19.16 -5.17 4.92
N LEU A 120 -18.11 -5.75 4.34
CA LEU A 120 -17.72 -5.47 2.97
C LEU A 120 -18.69 -6.18 2.02
N PRO A 121 -19.20 -5.52 0.97
CA PRO A 121 -20.07 -6.17 0.00
C PRO A 121 -19.31 -7.27 -0.76
N GLU A 122 -20.04 -8.27 -1.24
CA GLU A 122 -19.44 -9.50 -1.79
C GLU A 122 -18.49 -9.24 -2.96
N TYR A 123 -18.78 -8.25 -3.81
CA TYR A 123 -17.89 -7.84 -4.89
C TYR A 123 -16.56 -7.27 -4.36
N ALA A 124 -16.59 -6.45 -3.30
CA ALA A 124 -15.40 -5.89 -2.68
C ALA A 124 -14.55 -6.98 -2.02
N MET A 125 -15.20 -8.00 -1.45
CA MET A 125 -14.53 -9.17 -0.87
C MET A 125 -13.73 -9.97 -1.91
N GLN A 126 -14.27 -10.12 -3.12
CA GLN A 126 -13.56 -10.78 -4.22
C GLN A 126 -12.27 -10.02 -4.57
N HIS A 127 -12.29 -8.68 -4.47
CA HIS A 127 -11.11 -7.88 -4.76
C HIS A 127 -10.08 -7.84 -3.62
N LEU A 128 -10.48 -8.09 -2.38
CA LEU A 128 -9.60 -8.09 -1.22
C LEU A 128 -8.42 -9.07 -1.38
N LYS A 129 -8.66 -10.26 -1.93
CA LYS A 129 -7.65 -11.33 -2.01
C LYS A 129 -6.47 -10.96 -2.92
N TRP A 130 -6.74 -10.44 -4.12
CA TRP A 130 -5.69 -10.08 -5.07
C TRP A 130 -5.02 -8.74 -4.72
N THR A 131 -5.77 -7.77 -4.21
CA THR A 131 -5.18 -6.48 -3.76
C THR A 131 -4.23 -6.68 -2.58
N THR A 132 -4.61 -7.54 -1.63
CA THR A 132 -3.73 -7.97 -0.53
C THR A 132 -2.48 -8.67 -1.04
N THR A 133 -2.62 -9.56 -2.02
CA THR A 133 -1.49 -10.27 -2.64
C THR A 133 -0.54 -9.29 -3.34
N MET A 134 -1.07 -8.30 -4.07
CA MET A 134 -0.26 -7.27 -4.72
C MET A 134 0.52 -6.43 -3.72
N LEU A 135 -0.09 -6.04 -2.59
CA LEU A 135 0.60 -5.31 -1.53
C LEU A 135 1.70 -6.15 -0.85
N ALA A 136 1.46 -7.45 -0.65
CA ALA A 136 2.47 -8.36 -0.13
C ALA A 136 3.66 -8.50 -1.11
N ILE A 137 3.41 -8.55 -2.42
CA ILE A 137 4.45 -8.54 -3.45
C ILE A 137 5.23 -7.22 -3.41
N CYS A 138 4.54 -6.08 -3.25
CA CYS A 138 5.20 -4.78 -3.11
C CYS A 138 6.12 -4.76 -1.88
N SER A 139 5.68 -5.29 -0.73
CA SER A 139 6.50 -5.42 0.47
C SER A 139 7.75 -6.28 0.22
N ALA A 140 7.60 -7.46 -0.40
CA ALA A 140 8.73 -8.30 -0.77
C ALA A 140 9.72 -7.58 -1.71
N PHE A 141 9.21 -6.77 -2.63
CA PHE A 141 10.05 -6.00 -3.56
C PHE A 141 10.81 -4.86 -2.87
N TRP A 142 10.20 -4.18 -1.90
CA TRP A 142 10.89 -3.20 -1.05
C TRP A 142 11.97 -3.86 -0.17
N ILE A 143 11.71 -5.05 0.37
CA ILE A 143 12.71 -5.84 1.10
C ILE A 143 13.88 -6.22 0.18
N PHE A 144 13.59 -6.66 -1.05
CA PHE A 144 14.62 -6.95 -2.03
C PHE A 144 15.50 -5.73 -2.33
N LEU A 145 14.90 -4.54 -2.48
CA LEU A 145 15.64 -3.29 -2.66
C LEU A 145 16.45 -2.86 -1.44
N LEU A 146 16.02 -3.24 -0.23
CA LEU A 146 16.73 -2.95 1.02
C LEU A 146 17.98 -3.83 1.19
N ILE A 147 17.91 -5.09 0.77
CA ILE A 147 18.99 -6.08 0.95
C ILE A 147 20.06 -5.96 -0.14
N ARG A 148 19.68 -5.48 -1.32
CA ARG A 148 20.55 -5.35 -2.50
C ARG A 148 21.41 -4.09 -2.46
#